data_AF-A0ABC8D8R0-F1
#
_entry.id   AF-A0ABC8D8R0-F1
#
_cell.length_a   1.000
_cell.length_b   1.000
_cell.length_c   1.000
_cell.angle_alpha   90.00
_cell.angle_beta   90.00
_cell.angle_gamma   90.00
#
_symmetry.space_group_name_H-M   'P 1'
#
loop_
_entity.id
_entity.type
_entity.pdbx_description
1 polymer ?
#
loop_
_entity_poly.entity_id
_entity_poly.type
_entity_poly.pdbx_seq_one_letter_code
_entity_poly.pdbx_strand_id
1 'polypeptide(L)'
;MKKTVVGILVVASSLFMFSIALYAVNGNQKTPDEVLDNAWEKFGLVSYGIGETDPVISIGMDKTKSETKLREYLNDNLSEDVKEKYKIEVIKEDRKVLEKEHQKYLNDTKQ
;
A
#
# COMPACT_ATOMS: atom_id res chain seq x y z
N MET A 1 16.45 -60.91 -7.13
CA MET A 1 17.00 -59.83 -7.98
C MET A 1 15.93 -58.75 -8.12
N LYS A 2 16.11 -57.63 -7.41
CA LYS A 2 16.21 -56.24 -7.93
C LYS A 2 15.04 -55.72 -8.80
N LYS A 3 14.15 -54.95 -8.13
CA LYS A 3 13.64 -53.58 -8.44
C LYS A 3 12.91 -53.39 -9.80
N THR A 4 11.77 -52.72 -9.90
CA THR A 4 11.49 -51.32 -9.52
C THR A 4 9.99 -51.04 -9.57
N VAL A 5 9.45 -50.34 -8.58
CA VAL A 5 8.17 -49.63 -8.70
C VAL A 5 8.47 -48.31 -9.41
N VAL A 6 7.95 -48.14 -10.63
CA VAL A 6 7.98 -46.84 -11.34
C VAL A 6 6.55 -46.54 -11.76
N GLY A 7 5.76 -46.05 -10.80
CA GLY A 7 4.48 -45.41 -11.05
C GLY A 7 4.71 -43.90 -10.98
N ILE A 8 4.77 -43.28 -12.15
CA ILE A 8 5.12 -41.89 -12.38
C ILE A 8 4.24 -40.95 -11.54
N LEU A 9 4.90 -40.13 -10.72
CA LEU A 9 4.34 -38.97 -10.05
C LEU A 9 3.90 -37.99 -11.16
N VAL A 10 2.61 -37.90 -11.45
CA VAL A 10 2.09 -36.89 -12.38
C VAL A 10 2.15 -35.55 -11.66
N VAL A 11 3.21 -34.84 -11.98
CA VAL A 11 3.50 -33.45 -11.65
C VAL A 11 2.35 -32.58 -12.17
N ALA A 12 1.36 -32.30 -11.31
CA ALA A 12 0.41 -31.21 -11.51
C ALA A 12 1.11 -29.88 -11.24
N SER A 13 2.06 -29.51 -12.10
CA SER A 13 2.76 -28.21 -12.08
C SER A 13 2.44 -27.41 -13.34
N SER A 14 1.19 -27.46 -13.78
CA SER A 14 0.65 -26.56 -14.79
C SER A 14 -0.42 -25.71 -14.12
N LEU A 15 -0.03 -24.50 -13.69
CA LEU A 15 -0.85 -23.29 -13.50
C LEU A 15 -0.27 -22.35 -12.42
N PHE A 16 1.05 -22.10 -12.46
CA PHE A 16 1.61 -20.90 -11.82
C PHE A 16 2.43 -20.11 -12.84
N MET A 17 1.77 -19.74 -13.95
CA MET A 17 2.17 -18.58 -14.74
C MET A 17 1.19 -17.45 -14.42
N PHE A 18 1.19 -16.97 -13.18
CA PHE A 18 0.54 -15.72 -12.84
C PHE A 18 1.62 -14.62 -12.74
N SER A 19 1.50 -13.65 -13.65
CA SER A 19 1.91 -12.26 -13.45
C SER A 19 3.40 -11.89 -13.54
N ILE A 20 3.98 -11.93 -14.74
CA ILE A 20 5.11 -11.03 -15.06
C ILE A 20 4.69 -9.94 -16.06
N ALA A 21 3.57 -10.10 -16.77
CA ALA A 21 3.11 -9.13 -17.77
C ALA A 21 2.58 -7.80 -17.20
N LEU A 22 2.20 -7.73 -15.91
CA LEU A 22 1.69 -6.48 -15.30
C LEU A 22 2.80 -5.46 -14.99
N TYR A 23 4.03 -5.92 -14.74
CA TYR A 23 5.15 -5.01 -14.42
C TYR A 23 5.66 -4.25 -15.66
N ALA A 24 5.34 -4.70 -16.88
CA ALA A 24 5.83 -4.09 -18.12
C ALA A 24 4.89 -3.01 -18.71
N VAL A 25 3.62 -2.95 -18.29
CA VAL A 25 2.62 -2.02 -18.87
C VAL A 25 2.60 -0.64 -18.17
N ASN A 26 3.07 -0.54 -16.92
CA ASN A 26 2.95 0.68 -16.10
C ASN A 26 4.29 1.36 -15.77
N GLY A 27 5.26 1.34 -16.68
CA GLY A 27 6.61 1.87 -16.42
C GLY A 27 6.71 3.36 -16.06
N ASN A 28 5.60 4.11 -16.04
CA ASN A 28 5.56 5.54 -15.71
C ASN A 28 4.50 5.90 -14.65
N GLN A 29 3.84 4.92 -14.02
CA GLN A 29 2.80 5.18 -13.02
C GLN A 29 3.44 5.23 -11.64
N LYS A 30 3.23 6.34 -10.92
CA LYS A 30 3.79 6.53 -9.58
C LYS A 30 3.29 5.46 -8.63
N THR A 31 4.17 4.95 -7.78
CA THR A 31 3.77 4.03 -6.70
C THR A 31 2.90 4.76 -5.68
N PRO A 32 2.09 4.05 -4.88
CA PRO A 32 1.34 4.68 -3.78
C PRO A 32 2.23 5.50 -2.84
N ASP A 33 3.42 4.98 -2.49
CA ASP A 33 4.41 5.70 -1.68
C ASP A 33 4.85 7.00 -2.36
N GLU A 34 5.22 6.97 -3.64
CA GLU A 34 5.60 8.18 -4.38
C GLU A 34 4.48 9.21 -4.45
N VAL A 35 3.21 8.78 -4.60
CA VAL A 35 2.06 9.68 -4.60
C VAL A 35 1.87 10.33 -3.23
N LEU A 36 2.00 9.55 -2.14
CA LEU A 36 1.85 10.02 -0.76
C LEU A 36 3.00 10.92 -0.33
N ASP A 37 4.23 10.62 -0.72
CA ASP A 37 5.41 11.46 -0.47
C ASP A 37 5.26 12.83 -1.15
N ASN A 38 4.77 12.85 -2.40
CA ASN A 38 4.46 14.10 -3.10
C ASN A 38 3.28 14.86 -2.47
N ALA A 39 2.35 14.15 -1.82
CA ALA A 39 1.24 14.74 -1.09
C ALA A 39 1.68 15.33 0.26
N TRP A 40 2.79 14.86 0.83
CA TRP A 40 3.12 15.04 2.24
C TRP A 40 3.10 16.50 2.70
N GLU A 41 4.00 17.32 2.16
CA GLU A 41 4.07 18.75 2.50
C GLU A 41 2.88 19.53 1.92
N LYS A 42 2.40 19.15 0.73
CA LYS A 42 1.34 19.87 0.00
C LYS A 42 0.01 19.86 0.77
N PHE A 43 -0.31 18.74 1.39
CA PHE A 43 -1.57 18.54 2.10
C PHE A 43 -1.39 18.44 3.61
N GLY A 44 -0.16 18.52 4.13
CA GLY A 44 0.11 18.48 5.57
C GLY A 44 -0.16 17.10 6.16
N LEU A 45 0.35 16.07 5.52
CA LEU A 45 0.37 14.73 6.08
C LEU A 45 1.38 14.70 7.23
N VAL A 46 1.09 13.91 8.23
CA VAL A 46 1.92 13.71 9.41
C VAL A 46 2.42 12.27 9.48
N SER A 47 1.63 11.34 8.94
CA SER A 47 1.94 9.93 8.84
C SER A 47 1.15 9.29 7.71
N TYR A 48 1.68 8.23 7.13
CA TYR A 48 0.87 7.27 6.37
C TYR A 48 1.34 5.84 6.63
N GLY A 49 0.47 4.88 6.36
CA GLY A 49 0.78 3.46 6.37
C GLY A 49 0.01 2.75 5.27
N ILE A 50 0.67 1.81 4.60
CA ILE A 50 0.07 0.97 3.57
C ILE A 50 0.03 -0.45 4.13
N GLY A 51 -1.18 -0.96 4.36
CA GLY A 51 -1.33 -2.32 4.87
C GLY A 51 -0.95 -3.36 3.82
N GLU A 52 -0.07 -4.29 4.19
CA GLU A 52 0.32 -5.40 3.31
C GLU A 52 -0.72 -6.52 3.30
N THR A 53 -1.33 -6.81 4.45
CA THR A 53 -2.30 -7.89 4.66
C THR A 53 -3.74 -7.41 4.62
N ASP A 54 -4.02 -6.25 5.20
CA ASP A 54 -5.29 -5.54 5.09
C ASP A 54 -5.10 -4.40 4.08
N PRO A 55 -5.80 -4.36 2.94
CA PRO A 55 -5.55 -3.38 1.90
C PRO A 55 -6.18 -2.04 2.27
N VAL A 56 -5.61 -1.39 3.29
CA VAL A 56 -5.97 -0.05 3.75
C VAL A 56 -4.76 0.85 3.65
N ILE A 57 -4.94 2.02 3.05
CA ILE A 57 -4.00 3.13 3.12
C ILE A 57 -4.53 4.10 4.19
N SER A 58 -3.83 4.15 5.32
CA SER A 58 -4.17 5.03 6.44
C SER A 58 -3.32 6.28 6.39
N ILE A 59 -3.95 7.46 6.42
CA ILE A 59 -3.27 8.75 6.28
C ILE A 59 -3.62 9.65 7.47
N GLY A 60 -2.62 10.03 8.26
CA GLY A 60 -2.74 11.06 9.29
C GLY A 60 -2.52 12.45 8.68
N MET A 61 -3.50 13.33 8.81
CA MET A 61 -3.50 14.67 8.20
C MET A 61 -3.80 15.76 9.23
N ASP A 62 -3.11 16.89 9.13
CA ASP A 62 -3.39 18.06 9.95
C ASP A 62 -4.85 18.54 9.75
N LYS A 63 -5.58 18.68 10.87
CA LYS A 63 -7.01 19.08 10.87
C LYS A 63 -7.31 20.38 10.12
N THR A 64 -6.35 21.31 10.04
CA THR A 64 -6.49 22.61 9.38
C THR A 64 -6.45 22.52 7.85
N LYS A 65 -5.94 21.41 7.32
CA LYS A 65 -5.82 21.17 5.88
C LYS A 65 -7.10 20.53 5.31
N SER A 66 -7.27 20.64 3.99
CA SER A 66 -8.48 20.17 3.30
C SER A 66 -8.36 18.71 2.88
N GLU A 67 -9.12 17.83 3.54
CA GLU A 67 -9.22 16.41 3.15
C GLU A 67 -9.80 16.25 1.75
N THR A 68 -10.78 17.07 1.36
CA THR A 68 -11.35 17.03 0.00
C THR A 68 -10.26 17.20 -1.07
N LYS A 69 -9.38 18.19 -0.91
CA LYS A 69 -8.26 18.41 -1.86
C LYS A 69 -7.25 17.27 -1.87
N LEU A 70 -7.00 16.64 -0.72
CA LEU A 70 -6.18 15.44 -0.66
C LEU A 70 -6.84 14.30 -1.45
N ARG A 71 -8.14 14.06 -1.24
CA ARG A 71 -8.88 13.00 -1.95
C ARG A 71 -8.92 13.21 -3.47
N GLU A 72 -9.14 14.44 -3.92
CA GLU A 72 -9.05 14.81 -5.34
C GLU A 72 -7.66 14.47 -5.90
N TYR A 73 -6.60 14.91 -5.22
CA TYR A 73 -5.23 14.62 -5.62
C TYR A 73 -4.93 13.12 -5.68
N LEU A 74 -5.35 12.35 -4.66
CA LEU A 74 -5.16 10.91 -4.63
C LEU A 74 -5.92 10.24 -5.78
N ASN A 75 -7.15 10.68 -6.07
CA ASN A 75 -7.93 10.14 -7.18
C ASN A 75 -7.24 10.36 -8.54
N ASP A 76 -6.61 11.53 -8.73
CA ASP A 76 -5.96 11.93 -9.98
C ASP A 76 -4.58 11.30 -10.16
N ASN A 77 -3.92 10.87 -9.09
CA ASN A 77 -2.52 10.43 -9.11
C ASN A 77 -2.32 8.94 -8.78
N LEU A 78 -3.24 8.30 -8.06
CA LEU A 78 -3.20 6.86 -7.82
C LEU A 78 -3.73 6.10 -9.05
N SER A 79 -3.16 4.92 -9.30
CA SER A 79 -3.68 4.02 -10.32
C SER A 79 -5.08 3.53 -9.99
N GLU A 80 -5.88 3.21 -11.02
CA GLU A 80 -7.17 2.55 -10.83
C GLU A 80 -7.02 1.26 -10.02
N ASP A 81 -6.01 0.43 -10.34
CA ASP A 81 -5.70 -0.80 -9.60
C ASP A 81 -5.51 -0.54 -8.09
N VAL A 82 -4.83 0.54 -7.72
CA VAL A 82 -4.62 0.89 -6.31
C VAL A 82 -5.92 1.37 -5.68
N LYS A 83 -6.71 2.18 -6.39
CA LYS A 83 -8.00 2.69 -5.91
C LYS A 83 -9.04 1.57 -5.73
N GLU A 84 -9.00 0.54 -6.56
CA GLU A 84 -9.84 -0.65 -6.43
C GLU A 84 -9.36 -1.57 -5.31
N LYS A 85 -8.03 -1.77 -5.20
CA LYS A 85 -7.45 -2.66 -4.20
C LYS A 85 -7.54 -2.11 -2.79
N TYR A 86 -7.22 -0.83 -2.60
CA TYR A 86 -7.04 -0.24 -1.29
C TYR A 86 -8.20 0.66 -0.87
N LYS A 87 -8.69 0.48 0.36
CA LYS A 87 -9.52 1.48 1.03
C LYS A 87 -8.65 2.62 1.54
N ILE A 88 -9.05 3.86 1.30
CA ILE A 88 -8.32 5.04 1.80
C ILE A 88 -9.02 5.61 3.03
N GLU A 89 -8.33 5.57 4.17
CA GLU A 89 -8.78 6.14 5.44
C GLU A 89 -7.96 7.38 5.79
N VAL A 90 -8.65 8.48 6.08
CA VAL A 90 -8.02 9.76 6.46
C VAL A 90 -8.40 10.09 7.88
N ILE A 91 -7.40 10.24 8.74
CA ILE A 91 -7.53 10.62 10.14
C ILE A 91 -7.10 12.08 10.24
N LYS A 92 -8.06 12.96 10.53
CA LYS A 92 -7.80 14.40 10.73
C LYS A 92 -7.73 14.72 12.20
N GLU A 93 -6.58 15.19 12.67
CA GLU A 93 -6.41 15.59 14.06
C GLU A 93 -5.35 16.69 14.18
N ASP A 94 -5.16 17.23 15.38
CA ASP A 94 -4.03 18.10 15.68
C ASP A 94 -2.70 17.43 15.34
N ARG A 95 -1.83 18.14 14.62
CA ARG A 95 -0.52 17.63 14.22
C ARG A 95 0.29 17.08 15.39
N LYS A 96 0.26 17.73 16.56
CA LYS A 96 1.02 17.27 17.73
C LYS A 96 0.50 15.95 18.29
N VAL A 97 -0.82 15.71 18.17
CA VAL A 97 -1.43 14.45 18.60
C VAL A 97 -1.00 13.34 17.65
N LEU A 98 -1.11 13.56 16.33
CA LEU A 98 -0.67 12.60 15.31
C LEU A 98 0.82 12.27 15.42
N GLU A 99 1.69 13.26 15.62
CA GLU A 99 3.12 13.05 15.83
C GLU A 99 3.39 12.20 17.08
N LYS A 100 2.69 12.47 18.19
CA LYS A 100 2.84 11.71 19.43
C LYS A 100 2.40 10.26 19.27
N GLU A 101 1.27 10.02 18.61
CA GLU A 101 0.76 8.67 18.34
C GLU A 101 1.69 7.89 17.42
N HIS A 102 2.17 8.53 16.35
CA HIS A 102 3.12 7.91 15.44
C HIS A 102 4.44 7.55 16.14
N GLN A 103 4.99 8.46 16.95
CA GLN A 103 6.20 8.17 17.74
C GLN A 103 5.99 7.04 18.75
N LYS A 104 4.82 6.97 19.39
CA LYS A 104 4.47 5.86 20.29
C LYS A 104 4.48 4.53 19.53
N TYR A 105 3.81 4.47 18.38
CA TYR A 105 3.80 3.28 17.52
C TYR A 105 5.21 2.82 17.12
N LEU A 106 6.06 3.76 16.71
CA LEU A 106 7.46 3.47 16.36
C LEU A 106 8.27 2.93 17.55
N ASN A 107 7.97 3.35 18.78
CA ASN A 107 8.63 2.85 19.97
C ASN A 107 8.13 1.46 20.38
N ASP A 108 6.83 1.22 20.27
CA ASP A 108 6.21 -0.06 20.62
C ASP A 108 6.64 -1.18 19.64
N THR A 109 6.95 -0.84 18.39
CA THR A 109 7.39 -1.79 17.35
C THR A 109 8.90 -2.09 17.39
N LYS A 110 9.68 -1.34 18.20
CA LYS A 110 11.13 -1.54 18.38
C LYS A 110 11.49 -2.53 19.49
N GLN A 111 10.50 -3.14 20.15
CA GLN A 111 10.68 -4.17 21.19
C GLN A 111 10.71 -5.57 20.57
#